data_AF-A0A1E2UTP6-F1
#
_entry.id   AF-A0A1E2UTP6-F1
#
_cell.length_a   1.000
_cell.length_b   1.000
_cell.length_c   1.000
_cell.angle_alpha   90.00
_cell.angle_beta   90.00
_cell.angle_gamma   90.00
#
_symmetry.space_group_name_H-M   'P 1'
#
loop_
_entity.id
_entity.type
_entity.pdbx_description
1 polymer ?
#
loop_
_entity_poly.entity_id
_entity_poly.type
_entity_poly.pdbx_seq_one_letter_code
_entity_poly.pdbx_strand_id
1 'polypeptide(L)'
;MKRRFQRDPCVAHLASWIVQSGRELKPDRQEAESFLQALDAEHQQFSFRTFSDSAYTRNGSKDPLETALHGSLSDCWERLVQLNGAGAVITATINQTNGIGRGVEDICRVRAIFIDDDRGIDAERFCVQPHIQVETSTDHYHYYWRVEALPLSEFQSCQQQLARRYQGDSRVQALNQSMQLPGFWRRKRLNSPRLPKIRAISEAPSLDRRLVEKLLGG
;
A
#
# COMPACT_ATOMS: atom_id res chain seq x y z
N MET A 1 45.72 8.96 0.95
CA MET A 1 44.81 7.86 1.35
C MET A 1 43.92 7.49 0.16
N LYS A 2 44.10 6.30 -0.42
CA LYS A 2 43.13 5.77 -1.41
C LYS A 2 41.84 5.49 -0.65
N ARG A 3 40.74 6.19 -0.95
CA ARG A 3 39.40 5.82 -0.44
C ARG A 3 39.18 4.38 -0.88
N ARG A 4 39.12 3.43 0.06
CA ARG A 4 38.65 2.07 -0.25
C ARG A 4 37.25 2.26 -0.83
N PHE A 5 37.06 1.87 -2.09
CA PHE A 5 35.73 1.78 -2.69
C PHE A 5 35.00 0.70 -1.89
N GLN A 6 34.27 1.12 -0.87
CA GLN A 6 33.37 0.24 -0.14
C GLN A 6 32.22 -0.01 -1.10
N ARG A 7 32.17 -1.20 -1.70
CA ARG A 7 31.00 -1.62 -2.49
C ARG A 7 29.80 -1.50 -1.57
N ASP A 8 28.79 -0.74 -2.01
CA ASP A 8 27.51 -0.72 -1.32
C ASP A 8 26.94 -2.15 -1.38
N PRO A 9 26.82 -2.85 -0.23
CA PRO A 9 26.31 -4.22 -0.21
C PRO A 9 24.88 -4.30 -0.77
N CYS A 10 24.12 -3.20 -0.81
CA CYS A 10 22.80 -3.16 -1.43
C CYS A 10 22.86 -3.31 -2.93
N VAL A 11 23.75 -2.54 -3.56
CA VAL A 11 23.94 -2.57 -5.00
C VAL A 11 24.43 -3.95 -5.42
N ALA A 12 25.32 -4.57 -4.62
CA ALA A 12 25.80 -5.92 -4.90
C ALA A 12 24.69 -6.99 -4.81
N HIS A 13 23.86 -6.98 -3.76
CA HIS A 13 22.78 -7.95 -3.61
C HIS A 13 21.67 -7.79 -4.65
N LEU A 14 21.24 -6.54 -4.92
CA LEU A 14 20.22 -6.28 -5.93
C LEU A 14 20.74 -6.59 -7.34
N ALA A 15 21.99 -6.22 -7.67
CA ALA A 15 22.59 -6.57 -8.96
C ALA A 15 22.70 -8.09 -9.12
N SER A 16 23.12 -8.80 -8.07
CA SER A 16 23.15 -10.27 -8.08
C SER A 16 21.77 -10.86 -8.33
N TRP A 17 20.74 -10.35 -7.65
CA TRP A 17 19.36 -10.80 -7.87
C TRP A 17 18.85 -10.50 -9.28
N ILE A 18 19.13 -9.31 -9.84
CA ILE A 18 18.76 -8.95 -11.22
C ILE A 18 19.42 -9.90 -12.21
N VAL A 19 20.72 -10.17 -12.05
CA VAL A 19 21.48 -11.10 -12.91
C VAL A 19 20.93 -12.52 -12.81
N GLN A 20 20.61 -13.00 -11.61
CA GLN A 20 20.10 -14.36 -11.39
C GLN A 20 18.65 -14.54 -11.87
N SER A 21 17.80 -13.52 -11.67
CA SER A 21 16.38 -13.58 -12.03
C SER A 21 16.09 -13.15 -13.46
N GLY A 22 17.00 -12.40 -14.09
CA GLY A 22 16.77 -11.75 -15.38
C GLY A 22 15.72 -10.64 -15.33
N ARG A 23 15.33 -10.17 -14.14
CA ARG A 23 14.24 -9.19 -13.97
C ARG A 23 14.78 -7.83 -13.56
N GLU A 24 14.40 -6.80 -14.31
CA GLU A 24 14.65 -5.42 -13.92
C GLU A 24 13.66 -4.97 -12.84
N LEU A 25 14.12 -4.09 -11.94
CA LEU A 25 13.28 -3.46 -10.91
C LEU A 25 12.51 -2.27 -11.48
N LYS A 26 11.83 -2.48 -12.60
CA LYS A 26 10.99 -1.49 -13.26
C LYS A 26 9.59 -1.48 -12.62
N PRO A 27 9.05 -0.32 -12.21
CA PRO A 27 7.67 -0.22 -11.79
C PRO A 27 6.68 -0.61 -12.90
N ASP A 28 5.55 -1.17 -12.50
CA ASP A 28 4.40 -1.48 -13.35
C ASP A 28 3.34 -0.40 -13.18
N ARG A 29 3.21 0.45 -14.21
CA ARG A 29 2.27 1.58 -14.19
C ARG A 29 0.83 1.10 -14.23
N GLN A 30 0.53 0.09 -15.05
CA GLN A 30 -0.82 -0.41 -15.25
C GLN A 30 -1.37 -1.04 -13.96
N GLU A 31 -0.51 -1.72 -13.21
CA GLU A 31 -0.86 -2.29 -11.90
C GLU A 31 -1.25 -1.18 -10.91
N ALA A 32 -0.46 -0.10 -10.83
CA ALA A 32 -0.74 1.03 -9.95
C ALA A 32 -2.02 1.77 -10.36
N GLU A 33 -2.23 1.98 -11.67
CA GLU A 33 -3.45 2.59 -12.21
C GLU A 33 -4.69 1.74 -11.90
N SER A 34 -4.60 0.42 -12.13
CA SER A 34 -5.71 -0.52 -11.87
C SER A 34 -6.10 -0.53 -10.40
N PHE A 35 -5.12 -0.51 -9.48
CA PHE A 35 -5.39 -0.44 -8.04
C PHE A 35 -6.11 0.85 -7.65
N LEU A 36 -5.61 2.01 -8.09
CA LEU A 36 -6.17 3.31 -7.72
C LEU A 36 -7.56 3.51 -8.34
N GLN A 37 -7.76 3.09 -9.59
CA GLN A 37 -9.04 3.08 -10.27
C GLN A 37 -10.06 2.18 -9.54
N ALA A 38 -9.64 0.98 -9.12
CA ALA A 38 -10.50 0.06 -8.39
C ALA A 38 -10.82 0.58 -6.99
N LEU A 39 -9.88 1.28 -6.34
CA LEU A 39 -10.08 1.86 -5.02
C LEU A 39 -11.08 3.01 -5.05
N ASP A 40 -11.00 3.85 -6.09
CA ASP A 40 -11.93 4.95 -6.27
C ASP A 40 -11.92 5.43 -7.72
N ALA A 41 -12.99 5.16 -8.45
CA ALA A 41 -13.10 5.53 -9.85
C ALA A 41 -13.35 7.03 -10.07
N GLU A 42 -13.98 7.70 -9.10
CA GLU A 42 -14.50 9.07 -9.25
C GLU A 42 -13.46 10.12 -8.88
N HIS A 43 -12.67 9.87 -7.83
CA HIS A 43 -11.73 10.84 -7.28
C HIS A 43 -10.27 10.36 -7.39
N GLN A 44 -9.69 10.54 -8.58
CA GLN A 44 -8.32 10.14 -8.96
C GLN A 44 -7.20 11.02 -8.37
N GLN A 45 -7.42 11.63 -7.20
CA GLN A 45 -6.41 12.38 -6.45
C GLN A 45 -6.04 11.61 -5.19
N PHE A 46 -4.75 11.42 -4.96
CA PHE A 46 -4.23 10.61 -3.86
C PHE A 46 -3.07 11.31 -3.14
N SER A 47 -2.87 10.95 -1.87
CA SER A 47 -1.66 11.29 -1.12
C SER A 47 -0.74 10.08 -1.09
N PHE A 48 0.36 10.16 -1.82
CA PHE A 48 1.42 9.15 -1.82
C PHE A 48 2.45 9.48 -0.74
N ARG A 49 2.91 8.45 -0.04
CA ARG A 49 4.02 8.56 0.91
C ARG A 49 5.13 7.60 0.52
N THR A 50 6.36 8.11 0.57
CA THR A 50 7.57 7.32 0.38
C THR A 50 8.40 7.32 1.65
N PHE A 51 9.23 6.30 1.83
CA PHE A 51 10.24 6.21 2.89
C PHE A 51 11.23 5.10 2.57
N SER A 52 12.39 5.10 3.23
CA SER A 52 13.42 4.08 3.03
C SER A 52 12.92 2.69 3.45
N ASP A 53 12.97 1.74 2.52
CA ASP A 53 12.45 0.38 2.74
C ASP A 53 13.44 -0.54 3.48
N SER A 54 14.71 -0.15 3.60
CA SER A 54 15.74 -0.94 4.26
C SER A 54 16.56 -0.10 5.22
N ALA A 55 17.22 -0.75 6.17
CA ALA A 55 18.18 -0.10 7.07
C ALA A 55 19.35 0.55 6.31
N TYR A 56 19.62 0.12 5.08
CA TYR A 56 20.71 0.65 4.27
C TYR A 56 20.36 1.94 3.54
N THR A 57 19.11 2.10 3.14
CA THR A 57 18.60 3.36 2.56
C THR A 57 18.24 4.37 3.66
N ARG A 58 18.13 3.93 4.91
CA ARG A 58 17.96 4.80 6.07
C ARG A 58 19.33 5.30 6.54
N ASN A 59 19.55 6.61 6.47
CA ASN A 59 20.80 7.22 6.94
C ASN A 59 20.50 8.34 7.95
N GLY A 60 20.96 8.18 9.19
CA GLY A 60 20.76 9.17 10.26
C GLY A 60 19.36 9.15 10.89
N SER A 61 19.02 10.25 11.59
CA SER A 61 17.75 10.40 12.32
C SER A 61 16.56 10.77 11.43
N LYS A 62 16.81 11.36 10.26
CA LYS A 62 15.79 11.68 9.25
C LYS A 62 15.86 10.69 8.11
N ASP A 63 14.71 10.23 7.64
CA ASP A 63 14.63 9.33 6.51
C ASP A 63 14.86 10.11 5.20
N PRO A 64 15.92 9.83 4.43
CA PRO A 64 16.27 10.61 3.24
C PRO A 64 15.29 10.40 2.07
N LEU A 65 14.48 9.34 2.12
CA LEU A 65 13.49 9.02 1.10
C LEU A 65 12.06 9.27 1.60
N GLU A 66 11.91 9.88 2.78
CA GLU A 66 10.59 10.33 3.24
C GLU A 66 10.12 11.52 2.42
N THR A 67 9.03 11.34 1.70
CA THR A 67 8.38 12.39 0.90
C THR A 67 6.88 12.15 0.92
N ALA A 68 6.11 13.24 0.87
CA ALA A 68 4.68 13.22 0.59
C ALA A 68 4.45 13.89 -0.78
N LEU A 69 3.68 13.23 -1.64
CA LEU A 69 3.27 13.74 -2.94
C LEU A 69 1.75 13.70 -3.01
N HIS A 70 1.15 14.77 -3.52
CA HIS A 70 -0.30 14.93 -3.63
C HIS A 70 -0.64 15.21 -5.08
N GLY A 71 -1.55 14.43 -5.66
CA GLY A 71 -1.89 14.56 -7.07
C GLY A 71 -2.53 13.32 -7.64
N SER A 72 -2.73 13.33 -8.96
CA SER A 72 -3.01 12.09 -9.68
C SER A 72 -1.76 11.21 -9.76
N LEU A 73 -1.95 9.92 -10.06
CA LEU A 73 -0.81 9.04 -10.32
C LEU A 73 0.03 9.55 -11.48
N SER A 74 -0.60 10.10 -12.53
CA SER A 74 0.11 10.62 -13.71
C SER A 74 1.03 11.78 -13.33
N ASP A 75 0.53 12.73 -12.53
CA ASP A 75 1.31 13.90 -12.08
C ASP A 75 2.50 13.49 -11.21
N CYS A 76 2.32 12.45 -10.39
CA CYS A 76 3.33 11.98 -9.46
C CYS A 76 4.27 10.91 -10.06
N TRP A 77 3.95 10.33 -11.23
CA TRP A 77 4.54 9.08 -11.72
C TRP A 77 6.06 9.13 -11.79
N GLU A 78 6.63 10.12 -12.47
CA GLU A 78 8.07 10.22 -12.67
C GLU A 78 8.81 10.32 -11.33
N ARG A 79 8.28 11.12 -10.40
CA ARG A 79 8.88 11.29 -9.07
C ARG A 79 8.79 10.01 -8.25
N LEU A 80 7.67 9.30 -8.32
CA LEU A 80 7.49 7.99 -7.65
C LEU A 80 8.44 6.94 -8.22
N VAL A 81 8.64 6.88 -9.54
CA VAL A 81 9.60 5.98 -10.19
C VAL A 81 11.03 6.29 -9.74
N GLN A 82 11.42 7.57 -9.69
CA GLN A 82 12.74 7.98 -9.19
C GLN A 82 12.95 7.55 -7.73
N LEU A 83 11.97 7.82 -6.86
CA LEU A 83 12.03 7.46 -5.44
C LEU A 83 12.09 5.93 -5.25
N ASN A 84 11.28 5.17 -6.00
CA ASN A 84 11.33 3.71 -5.95
C ASN A 84 12.67 3.18 -6.48
N GLY A 85 13.20 3.78 -7.56
CA GLY A 85 14.53 3.54 -8.09
C GLY A 85 15.63 3.72 -7.03
N ALA A 86 15.53 4.77 -6.22
CA ALA A 86 16.42 5.05 -5.10
C ALA A 86 16.23 4.12 -3.88
N GLY A 87 15.23 3.23 -3.91
CA GLY A 87 14.97 2.24 -2.85
C GLY A 87 13.91 2.66 -1.84
N ALA A 88 13.08 3.65 -2.19
CA ALA A 88 11.91 3.98 -1.39
C ALA A 88 10.80 2.95 -1.61
N VAL A 89 10.06 2.64 -0.55
CA VAL A 89 8.73 2.09 -0.73
C VAL A 89 7.78 3.19 -1.17
N ILE A 90 6.85 2.84 -2.05
CA ILE A 90 5.75 3.69 -2.45
C ILE A 90 4.46 3.20 -1.79
N THR A 91 3.77 4.10 -1.09
CA THR A 91 2.50 3.83 -0.41
C THR A 91 1.47 4.88 -0.80
N ALA A 92 0.18 4.54 -0.76
CA ALA A 92 -0.92 5.46 -0.92
C ALA A 92 -1.73 5.53 0.38
N THR A 93 -2.12 6.74 0.78
CA THR A 93 -3.12 6.93 1.84
C THR A 93 -4.47 6.47 1.31
N ILE A 94 -5.05 5.45 1.95
CA ILE A 94 -6.24 4.77 1.39
C ILE A 94 -7.46 5.68 1.42
N ASN A 95 -7.69 6.35 2.54
CA ASN A 95 -8.80 7.29 2.65
C ASN A 95 -8.47 8.61 1.96
N GLN A 96 -9.50 9.29 1.46
CA GLN A 96 -9.35 10.52 0.71
C GLN A 96 -8.85 11.64 1.62
N THR A 97 -7.77 12.29 1.20
CA THR A 97 -7.26 13.52 1.81
C THR A 97 -7.86 14.75 1.12
N ASN A 98 -7.70 15.92 1.74
CA ASN A 98 -7.98 17.23 1.15
C ASN A 98 -7.01 17.64 0.01
N GLY A 99 -6.04 16.80 -0.35
CA GLY A 99 -5.03 17.08 -1.39
C GLY A 99 -3.91 18.04 -0.95
N ILE A 100 -3.91 18.50 0.29
CA ILE A 100 -2.90 19.42 0.84
C ILE A 100 -2.05 18.72 1.89
N GLY A 101 -2.69 17.99 2.79
CA GLY A 101 -2.05 17.34 3.92
C GLY A 101 -2.29 15.83 4.00
N ARG A 102 -1.88 15.27 5.14
CA ARG A 102 -1.93 13.83 5.45
C ARG A 102 -2.23 13.52 6.92
N GLY A 103 -2.50 14.55 7.72
CA GLY A 103 -2.98 14.39 9.08
C GLY A 103 -4.34 13.70 9.11
N VAL A 104 -4.79 13.30 10.29
CA VAL A 104 -6.15 12.74 10.44
C VAL A 104 -7.20 13.82 10.13
N GLU A 105 -6.89 15.06 10.48
CA GLU A 105 -7.65 16.28 10.18
C GLU A 105 -7.76 16.58 8.67
N ASP A 106 -6.85 16.04 7.85
CA ASP A 106 -6.86 16.22 6.41
C ASP A 106 -7.72 15.18 5.68
N ILE A 107 -8.26 14.18 6.40
CA ILE A 107 -9.08 13.12 5.80
C ILE A 107 -10.51 13.61 5.62
N CYS A 108 -11.00 13.55 4.38
CA CYS A 108 -12.32 14.03 4.00
C CYS A 108 -13.35 12.91 3.84
N ARG A 109 -12.92 11.69 3.49
CA ARG A 109 -13.82 10.57 3.19
C ARG A 109 -13.13 9.22 3.42
N VAL A 110 -13.86 8.27 4.01
CA VAL A 110 -13.45 6.86 4.00
C VAL A 110 -13.71 6.28 2.61
N ARG A 111 -12.67 5.78 1.93
CA ARG A 111 -12.84 5.07 0.65
C ARG A 111 -13.13 3.59 0.87
N ALA A 112 -12.40 2.98 1.79
CA ALA A 112 -12.47 1.56 2.06
C ALA A 112 -12.11 1.24 3.51
N ILE A 113 -12.65 0.14 4.03
CA ILE A 113 -12.07 -0.61 5.16
C ILE A 113 -11.22 -1.75 4.61
N PHE A 114 -10.21 -2.18 5.36
CA PHE A 114 -9.18 -3.07 4.81
C PHE A 114 -8.43 -3.87 5.86
N ILE A 115 -7.90 -5.02 5.44
CA ILE A 115 -7.08 -5.91 6.25
C ILE A 115 -5.66 -5.94 5.67
N ASP A 116 -4.67 -5.90 6.57
CA ASP A 116 -3.32 -6.38 6.32
C ASP A 116 -3.20 -7.78 6.93
N ASP A 117 -3.03 -8.78 6.08
CA ASP A 117 -3.02 -10.19 6.42
C ASP A 117 -1.63 -10.79 6.21
N ASP A 118 -0.93 -10.99 7.32
CA ASP A 118 0.36 -11.69 7.39
C ASP A 118 0.20 -13.20 7.68
N ARG A 119 -1.02 -13.75 7.65
CA ARG A 119 -1.32 -15.14 8.05
C ARG A 119 -1.81 -16.03 6.91
N GLY A 120 -2.11 -15.48 5.73
CA GLY A 120 -2.60 -16.25 4.59
C GLY A 120 -4.03 -16.74 4.79
N ILE A 121 -4.91 -15.84 5.23
CA ILE A 121 -6.34 -16.09 5.35
C ILE A 121 -6.89 -16.45 3.97
N ASP A 122 -7.62 -17.56 3.90
CA ASP A 122 -8.40 -17.90 2.72
C ASP A 122 -9.51 -16.85 2.50
N ALA A 123 -9.51 -16.21 1.32
CA ALA A 123 -10.47 -15.16 0.97
C ALA A 123 -11.93 -15.66 0.99
N GLU A 124 -12.16 -16.96 0.84
CA GLU A 124 -13.50 -17.56 0.95
C GLU A 124 -14.08 -17.44 2.36
N ARG A 125 -13.25 -17.18 3.38
CA ARG A 125 -13.70 -17.01 4.78
C ARG A 125 -14.41 -15.67 5.01
N PHE A 126 -14.25 -14.70 4.11
CA PHE A 126 -14.95 -13.42 4.25
C PHE A 126 -16.44 -13.58 3.91
N CYS A 127 -17.32 -13.25 4.85
CA CYS A 127 -18.77 -13.33 4.63
C CYS A 127 -19.30 -12.30 3.61
N VAL A 128 -18.46 -11.31 3.27
CA VAL A 128 -18.61 -10.36 2.17
C VAL A 128 -17.26 -10.33 1.46
N GLN A 129 -17.25 -10.63 0.17
CA GLN A 129 -16.00 -10.72 -0.60
C GLN A 129 -15.33 -9.34 -0.77
N PRO A 130 -14.00 -9.24 -0.71
CA PRO A 130 -13.28 -7.99 -0.90
C PRO A 130 -13.42 -7.49 -2.34
N HIS A 131 -13.40 -6.16 -2.49
CA HIS A 131 -13.38 -5.53 -3.82
C HIS A 131 -12.00 -5.59 -4.46
N ILE A 132 -10.94 -5.59 -3.66
CA ILE A 132 -9.57 -5.66 -4.15
C ILE A 132 -8.80 -6.63 -3.27
N GLN A 133 -8.10 -7.56 -3.92
CA GLN A 133 -7.12 -8.44 -3.29
C GLN A 133 -5.74 -8.14 -3.85
N VAL A 134 -4.79 -7.80 -2.98
CA VAL A 134 -3.39 -7.58 -3.33
C VAL A 134 -2.54 -8.61 -2.61
N GLU A 135 -1.77 -9.40 -3.34
CA GLU A 135 -0.69 -10.22 -2.79
C GLU A 135 0.53 -9.33 -2.59
N THR A 136 0.88 -9.04 -1.34
CA THR A 136 2.04 -8.21 -1.00
C THR A 136 3.33 -9.02 -1.04
N SER A 137 3.21 -10.31 -0.70
CA SER A 137 4.21 -11.35 -0.88
C SER A 137 3.55 -12.72 -0.76
N THR A 138 4.30 -13.79 -1.00
CA THR A 138 3.81 -15.17 -0.83
C THR A 138 3.11 -15.32 0.53
N ASP A 139 1.85 -15.75 0.47
CA ASP A 139 0.94 -15.97 1.59
C ASP A 139 0.60 -14.74 2.45
N HIS A 140 0.90 -13.52 1.97
CA HIS A 140 0.52 -12.27 2.63
C HIS A 140 -0.28 -11.37 1.70
N TYR A 141 -1.39 -10.86 2.21
CA TYR A 141 -2.39 -10.17 1.40
C TYR A 141 -2.85 -8.87 2.05
N HIS A 142 -3.22 -7.91 1.22
CA HIS A 142 -4.14 -6.86 1.61
C HIS A 142 -5.50 -7.11 0.97
N TYR A 143 -6.56 -6.91 1.74
CA TYR A 143 -7.93 -7.00 1.26
C TYR A 143 -8.64 -5.67 1.52
N TYR A 144 -9.36 -5.16 0.51
CA TYR A 144 -10.04 -3.87 0.60
C TYR A 144 -11.52 -4.02 0.28
N TRP A 145 -12.36 -3.43 1.11
CA TRP A 145 -13.80 -3.27 0.86
C TRP A 145 -14.12 -1.79 0.75
N ARG A 146 -14.47 -1.33 -0.45
CA ARG A 146 -15.02 0.00 -0.69
C ARG A 146 -16.30 0.16 0.12
N VAL A 147 -16.52 1.35 0.67
CA VAL A 147 -17.69 1.64 1.51
C VAL A 147 -18.42 2.88 1.02
N GLU A 148 -19.74 2.88 1.20
CA GLU A 148 -20.58 4.05 0.99
C GLU A 148 -20.76 4.78 2.31
N ALA A 149 -20.46 6.08 2.32
CA ALA A 149 -20.81 7.01 3.39
C ALA A 149 -20.44 6.56 4.83
N LEU A 150 -19.33 5.83 5.03
CA LEU A 150 -18.87 5.49 6.38
C LEU A 150 -18.36 6.75 7.11
N PRO A 151 -18.92 7.12 8.28
CA PRO A 151 -18.46 8.27 9.04
C PRO A 151 -16.99 8.13 9.46
N LEU A 152 -16.22 9.21 9.38
CA LEU A 152 -14.80 9.21 9.76
C LEU A 152 -14.61 8.74 11.22
N SER A 153 -15.50 9.15 12.12
CA SER A 153 -15.49 8.79 13.54
C SER A 153 -15.66 7.29 13.80
N GLU A 154 -16.22 6.54 12.86
CA GLU A 154 -16.49 5.11 13.00
C GLU A 154 -15.40 4.23 12.38
N PHE A 155 -14.57 4.79 11.51
CA PHE A 155 -13.54 4.05 10.76
C PHE A 155 -12.65 3.19 11.66
N GLN A 156 -12.11 3.79 12.73
CA GLN A 156 -11.18 3.08 13.61
C GLN A 156 -11.86 1.88 14.30
N SER A 157 -13.10 2.06 14.76
CA SER A 157 -13.87 0.96 15.36
C SER A 157 -14.14 -0.16 14.36
N CYS A 158 -14.48 0.19 13.11
CA CYS A 158 -14.69 -0.78 12.04
C CYS A 158 -13.41 -1.57 11.74
N GLN A 159 -12.27 -0.90 11.60
CA GLN A 159 -10.97 -1.57 11.39
C GLN A 159 -10.60 -2.51 12.53
N GLN A 160 -10.81 -2.08 13.79
CA GLN A 160 -10.55 -2.93 14.95
C GLN A 160 -11.43 -4.19 14.97
N GLN A 161 -12.72 -4.05 14.67
CA GLN A 161 -13.64 -5.19 14.60
C GLN A 161 -13.28 -6.13 13.46
N LEU A 162 -12.95 -5.58 12.28
CA LEU A 162 -12.53 -6.33 11.11
C LEU A 162 -11.26 -7.15 11.41
N ALA A 163 -10.23 -6.50 11.98
CA ALA A 163 -8.99 -7.16 12.38
C ALA A 163 -9.22 -8.23 13.46
N ARG A 164 -10.09 -8.00 14.45
CA ARG A 164 -10.43 -9.00 15.47
C ARG A 164 -11.14 -10.21 14.87
N ARG A 165 -12.12 -9.99 13.99
CA ARG A 165 -12.93 -11.05 13.39
C ARG A 165 -12.10 -11.97 12.49
N TYR A 166 -11.26 -11.38 11.64
CA TYR A 166 -10.50 -12.13 10.65
C TYR A 166 -9.03 -12.33 11.02
N GLN A 167 -8.59 -11.86 12.20
CA GLN A 167 -7.20 -11.97 12.69
C GLN A 167 -6.16 -11.19 11.85
N GLY A 168 -6.57 -10.07 11.25
CA GLY A 168 -5.66 -9.15 10.57
C GLY A 168 -4.79 -8.32 11.54
N ASP A 169 -3.84 -7.55 11.00
CA ASP A 169 -3.00 -6.66 11.80
C ASP A 169 -3.81 -5.53 12.47
N SER A 170 -3.93 -5.62 13.80
CA SER A 170 -4.60 -4.61 14.65
C SER A 170 -4.01 -3.19 14.59
N ARG A 171 -2.80 -3.01 14.07
CA ARG A 171 -2.15 -1.70 13.93
C ARG A 171 -2.71 -0.90 12.76
N VAL A 172 -3.35 -1.56 11.80
CA VAL A 172 -3.89 -0.97 10.57
C VAL A 172 -5.29 -0.41 10.84
N GLN A 173 -5.35 0.72 11.54
CA GLN A 173 -6.61 1.28 12.05
C GLN A 173 -6.70 2.82 11.97
N ALA A 174 -5.63 3.49 11.53
CA ALA A 174 -5.60 4.94 11.46
C ALA A 174 -6.37 5.45 10.23
N LEU A 175 -7.13 6.55 10.38
CA LEU A 175 -7.85 7.18 9.26
C LEU A 175 -6.94 7.54 8.09
N ASN A 176 -5.73 8.03 8.39
CA ASN A 176 -4.71 8.40 7.42
C ASN A 176 -3.72 7.26 7.12
N GLN A 177 -4.14 6.01 7.31
CA GLN A 177 -3.29 4.85 7.08
C GLN A 177 -2.84 4.78 5.60
N SER A 178 -1.53 4.74 5.40
CA SER A 178 -0.94 4.47 4.10
C SER A 178 -0.66 2.98 3.95
N MET A 179 -1.06 2.42 2.83
CA MET A 179 -0.81 1.03 2.46
C MET A 179 0.08 0.99 1.23
N GLN A 180 0.79 -0.11 1.06
CA GLN A 180 1.65 -0.27 -0.10
C GLN A 180 0.85 -0.17 -1.41
N LEU A 181 1.37 0.61 -2.37
CA LEU A 181 0.81 0.72 -3.71
C LEU A 181 1.37 -0.41 -4.60
N PRO A 182 0.51 -1.29 -5.17
CA PRO A 182 0.92 -2.25 -6.20
C PRO A 182 1.57 -1.56 -7.40
N GLY A 183 2.39 -2.31 -8.14
CA GLY A 183 3.16 -1.75 -9.27
C GLY A 183 4.49 -1.11 -8.89
N PHE A 184 4.82 -0.98 -7.60
CA PHE A 184 6.14 -0.55 -7.14
C PHE A 184 6.87 -1.63 -6.35
N TRP A 185 8.19 -1.74 -6.57
CA TRP A 185 9.02 -2.77 -5.94
C TRP A 185 9.26 -2.48 -4.45
N ARG A 186 9.20 -3.54 -3.63
CA ARG A 186 9.72 -3.62 -2.27
C ARG A 186 11.12 -4.18 -2.26
N ARG A 187 11.95 -3.59 -1.41
CA ARG A 187 13.36 -3.92 -1.24
C ARG A 187 13.74 -4.10 0.24
N LYS A 188 12.75 -4.26 1.13
CA LYS A 188 12.98 -4.61 2.55
C LYS A 188 13.95 -5.79 2.72
N ARG A 189 13.86 -6.80 1.85
CA ARG A 189 14.84 -7.89 1.71
C ARG A 189 15.56 -7.75 0.37
N LEU A 190 16.82 -7.33 0.38
CA LEU A 190 17.58 -6.99 -0.82
C LEU A 190 17.89 -8.19 -1.73
N ASN A 191 17.89 -9.40 -1.19
CA ASN A 191 18.06 -10.65 -1.93
C ASN A 191 16.75 -11.24 -2.48
N SER A 192 15.61 -10.65 -2.10
CA SER A 192 14.29 -11.10 -2.49
C SER A 192 13.38 -9.86 -2.62
N PRO A 193 13.68 -8.93 -3.54
CA PRO A 193 12.79 -7.83 -3.83
C PRO A 193 11.47 -8.38 -4.36
N ARG A 194 10.37 -7.69 -4.02
CA ARG A 194 9.01 -8.16 -4.29
C ARG A 194 8.23 -7.08 -5.00
N LEU A 195 7.43 -7.45 -5.97
CA LEU A 195 6.48 -6.56 -6.62
C LEU A 195 5.10 -7.05 -6.19
N PRO A 196 4.38 -6.34 -5.29
CA PRO A 196 3.01 -6.71 -4.97
C PRO A 196 2.16 -6.73 -6.23
N LYS A 197 1.21 -7.66 -6.24
CA LYS A 197 0.33 -7.87 -7.37
C LYS A 197 -1.12 -7.89 -6.94
N ILE A 198 -1.96 -7.26 -7.74
CA ILE A 198 -3.39 -7.44 -7.69
C ILE A 198 -3.70 -8.88 -8.12
N ARG A 199 -4.47 -9.59 -7.30
CA ARG A 199 -4.93 -10.96 -7.59
C ARG A 199 -6.36 -10.96 -8.10
N ALA A 200 -7.18 -10.06 -7.57
CA ALA A 200 -8.56 -9.90 -7.97
C ALA A 200 -9.02 -8.46 -7.77
N ILE A 201 -9.89 -8.01 -8.67
CA ILE A 201 -10.72 -6.82 -8.55
C ILE A 201 -12.16 -7.25 -8.80
N SER A 202 -13.08 -6.80 -7.96
CA SER A 202 -14.51 -7.06 -8.10
C SER A 202 -15.25 -5.80 -8.55
N GLU A 203 -16.16 -5.98 -9.50
CA GLU A 203 -17.10 -4.95 -9.96
C GLU A 203 -18.32 -4.80 -9.03
N ALA A 204 -18.38 -5.55 -7.92
CA ALA A 204 -19.45 -5.41 -6.95
C ALA A 204 -19.54 -3.97 -6.42
N PRO A 205 -20.76 -3.43 -6.18
CA PRO A 205 -20.92 -2.09 -5.66
C PRO A 205 -20.24 -1.94 -4.29
N SER A 206 -19.95 -0.71 -3.91
CA SER A 206 -19.45 -0.36 -2.58
C SER A 206 -20.39 -0.87 -1.49
N LEU A 207 -19.84 -1.20 -0.32
CA LEU A 207 -20.65 -1.70 0.78
C LEU A 207 -21.51 -0.59 1.35
N ASP A 208 -22.82 -0.82 1.40
CA ASP A 208 -23.73 -0.04 2.22
C ASP A 208 -23.52 -0.36 3.72
N ARG A 209 -24.26 0.36 4.57
CA ARG A 209 -24.17 0.20 6.03
C ARG A 209 -24.43 -1.25 6.49
N ARG A 210 -25.42 -1.91 5.89
CA ARG A 210 -25.83 -3.27 6.25
C ARG A 210 -24.75 -4.29 5.90
N LEU A 211 -24.10 -4.14 4.74
CA LEU A 211 -23.01 -5.01 4.33
C LEU A 211 -21.75 -4.79 5.14
N VAL A 212 -21.46 -3.55 5.56
CA VAL A 212 -20.39 -3.27 6.53
C VAL A 212 -20.68 -3.99 7.85
N GLU A 213 -21.87 -3.85 8.43
CA GLU A 213 -22.25 -4.54 9.69
C GLU A 213 -22.12 -6.06 9.56
N LYS A 214 -22.64 -6.64 8.48
CA LYS A 214 -22.50 -8.08 8.19
C LYS A 214 -21.03 -8.51 8.10
N LEU A 215 -20.18 -7.72 7.43
CA LEU A 215 -18.75 -8.01 7.30
C LEU A 215 -18.07 -8.03 8.67
N LEU A 216 -18.42 -7.10 9.54
CA LEU A 216 -17.88 -6.96 10.90
C LEU A 216 -18.45 -7.98 11.89
N GLY A 217 -19.55 -8.66 11.56
CA GLY A 217 -20.18 -9.68 12.39
C GLY A 217 -21.23 -9.14 13.36
N GLY A 218 -21.78 -7.96 13.08
CA GLY A 218 -22.96 -7.41 13.72
C GLY A 218 -24.25 -7.93 13.11
#